data_AF-A0A4Y9SJE2-F1
#
_entry.id   AF-A0A4Y9SJE2-F1
#
_cell.length_a   1.000
_cell.length_b   1.000
_cell.length_c   1.000
_cell.angle_alpha   90.00
_cell.angle_beta   90.00
_cell.angle_gamma   90.00
#
_symmetry.space_group_name_H-M   'P 1'
#
loop_
_entity.id
_entity.type
_entity.pdbx_description
1 polymer ?
#
loop_
_entity_poly.entity_id
_entity_poly.type
_entity_poly.pdbx_seq_one_letter_code
_entity_poly.pdbx_strand_id
1 'polypeptide(L)'
;MTILPRLFVSARWLLTLMLCIPHMAGHCSPSETSPAIGNWKVTAVADFADLASMDEKEARRMIGKILQVRLNTVRFGKDVCDNPIFESKWVEPELYLRQDAAASNARLHLPTPVEVVDLECTVVFFRKRDRMVFYWGGFFFDAVRQGK
;
A
#
# COMPACT_ATOMS: atom_id res chain seq x y z
N MET A 1 29.87 -80.60 24.45
CA MET A 1 30.33 -80.90 23.07
C MET A 1 29.45 -80.08 22.15
N THR A 2 29.86 -79.07 21.38
CA THR A 2 31.15 -78.75 20.71
C THR A 2 31.03 -77.27 20.25
N ILE A 3 31.89 -76.37 20.73
CA ILE A 3 32.88 -75.55 19.98
C ILE A 3 32.34 -74.61 18.86
N LEU A 4 32.56 -73.31 19.12
CA LEU A 4 32.67 -72.09 18.26
C LEU A 4 33.37 -72.30 16.90
N PRO A 5 33.28 -71.39 15.89
CA PRO A 5 33.96 -70.09 15.99
C PRO A 5 33.37 -68.87 15.25
N ARG A 6 33.78 -67.72 15.80
CA ARG A 6 33.80 -66.39 15.18
C ARG A 6 34.88 -66.32 14.09
N LEU A 7 34.57 -65.68 12.97
CA LEU A 7 35.49 -64.97 12.07
C LEU A 7 34.72 -63.73 11.58
N PHE A 8 34.96 -62.51 12.08
CA PHE A 8 35.97 -61.55 11.60
C PHE A 8 36.03 -61.45 10.06
N VAL A 9 35.66 -60.27 9.52
CA VAL A 9 36.50 -59.39 8.68
C VAL A 9 35.62 -58.38 7.93
N SER A 10 35.93 -57.10 8.18
CA SER A 10 35.90 -55.93 7.29
C SER A 10 34.92 -55.85 6.11
N ALA A 11 34.15 -54.77 6.05
CA ALA A 11 34.42 -53.66 5.13
C ALA A 11 33.20 -52.71 5.03
N ARG A 12 33.33 -51.55 5.70
CA ARG A 12 33.33 -50.25 5.02
C ARG A 12 32.23 -50.04 3.97
N TRP A 13 31.04 -49.63 4.39
CA TRP A 13 30.19 -48.75 3.59
C TRP A 13 29.50 -47.73 4.51
N LEU A 14 30.22 -46.63 4.77
CA LEU A 14 29.64 -45.36 5.18
C LEU A 14 28.76 -44.87 4.03
N LEU A 15 27.48 -45.27 3.99
CA LEU A 15 26.47 -44.54 3.23
C LEU A 15 26.01 -43.37 4.11
N THR A 16 26.75 -42.28 4.02
CA THR A 16 26.28 -40.97 4.44
C THR A 16 25.05 -40.67 3.59
N LEU A 17 23.86 -40.82 4.17
CA LEU A 17 22.62 -40.36 3.56
C LEU A 17 22.74 -38.83 3.46
N MET A 18 23.22 -38.35 2.31
CA MET A 18 23.20 -36.95 1.95
C MET A 18 21.73 -36.59 1.76
N LEU A 19 21.08 -36.18 2.86
CA LEU A 19 19.77 -35.53 2.79
C LEU A 19 19.95 -34.28 1.94
N CYS A 20 19.60 -34.37 0.66
CA CYS A 20 19.22 -33.21 -0.13
C CYS A 20 17.99 -32.61 0.56
N ILE A 21 18.20 -31.65 1.47
CA ILE A 21 17.12 -30.80 1.95
C ILE A 21 16.70 -29.96 0.74
N PRO A 22 15.50 -30.16 0.18
CA PRO A 22 15.02 -29.26 -0.86
C PRO A 22 14.80 -27.89 -0.20
N HIS A 23 15.64 -26.91 -0.53
CA HIS A 23 15.38 -25.49 -0.28
C HIS A 23 14.21 -25.05 -1.17
N MET A 24 13.01 -25.56 -0.89
CA MET A 24 11.77 -25.05 -1.46
C MET A 24 11.19 -24.05 -0.47
N ALA A 25 11.43 -22.77 -0.73
CA ALA A 25 10.40 -21.73 -0.79
C ALA A 25 11.06 -20.36 -0.58
N GLY A 26 11.73 -19.87 -1.63
CA GLY A 26 11.56 -18.45 -1.93
C GLY A 26 10.09 -18.24 -2.23
N HIS A 27 9.29 -17.91 -1.21
CA HIS A 27 8.00 -17.28 -1.44
C HIS A 27 8.32 -15.95 -2.12
N CYS A 28 8.30 -15.91 -3.45
CA CYS A 28 7.93 -14.68 -4.12
C CYS A 28 6.50 -14.41 -3.65
N SER A 29 6.35 -13.57 -2.61
CA SER A 29 5.05 -12.93 -2.37
C SER A 29 4.60 -12.39 -3.72
N PRO A 30 3.33 -12.59 -4.11
CA PRO A 30 2.80 -11.82 -5.23
C PRO A 30 3.16 -10.35 -4.94
N SER A 31 3.71 -9.64 -5.93
CA SER A 31 3.85 -8.19 -5.80
C SER A 31 2.45 -7.66 -5.50
N GLU A 32 2.15 -7.44 -4.22
CA GLU A 32 0.82 -6.99 -3.81
C GLU A 32 0.68 -5.63 -4.46
N THR A 33 -0.16 -5.59 -5.49
CA THR A 33 -0.44 -4.38 -6.24
C THR A 33 -1.00 -3.39 -5.24
N SER A 34 -0.37 -2.21 -5.12
CA SER A 34 -0.70 -1.22 -4.08
C SER A 34 -2.20 -1.02 -3.96
N PRO A 35 -2.75 -0.93 -2.73
CA PRO A 35 -4.18 -0.73 -2.53
C PRO A 35 -4.65 0.58 -3.18
N ALA A 36 -3.79 1.55 -3.50
CA ALA A 36 -4.18 2.76 -4.21
C ALA A 36 -4.62 2.52 -5.66
N ILE A 37 -4.15 1.45 -6.31
CA ILE A 37 -4.44 1.19 -7.71
C ILE A 37 -5.92 0.87 -7.90
N GLY A 38 -6.56 1.57 -8.84
CA GLY A 38 -7.97 1.41 -9.12
C GLY A 38 -8.66 2.70 -9.56
N ASN A 39 -9.99 2.65 -9.55
CA ASN A 39 -10.86 3.80 -9.80
C ASN A 39 -11.56 4.20 -8.51
N TRP A 40 -11.54 5.49 -8.21
CA TRP A 40 -12.05 6.03 -6.96
C TRP A 40 -13.00 7.18 -7.25
N LYS A 41 -14.28 7.01 -6.90
CA LYS A 41 -15.29 8.05 -7.08
C LYS A 41 -15.25 9.00 -5.90
N VAL A 42 -15.08 10.28 -6.18
CA VAL A 42 -15.09 11.33 -5.17
C VAL A 42 -16.52 11.54 -4.67
N THR A 43 -16.69 11.53 -3.35
CA THR A 43 -18.01 11.65 -2.70
C THR A 43 -18.17 12.96 -1.94
N ALA A 44 -17.09 13.56 -1.43
CA ALA A 44 -17.16 14.82 -0.70
C ALA A 44 -15.81 15.55 -0.70
N VAL A 45 -15.86 16.85 -0.39
CA VAL A 45 -14.70 17.60 0.09
C VAL A 45 -14.60 17.37 1.60
N ALA A 46 -13.51 16.78 2.07
CA ALA A 46 -13.31 16.44 3.47
C ALA A 46 -12.69 17.60 4.26
N ASP A 47 -11.69 18.27 3.67
CA ASP A 47 -11.04 19.44 4.27
C ASP A 47 -10.25 20.22 3.22
N PHE A 48 -9.61 21.31 3.62
CA PHE A 48 -8.68 22.10 2.82
C PHE A 48 -7.47 22.53 3.65
N ALA A 49 -6.33 22.67 2.97
CA ALA A 49 -5.15 23.33 3.51
C ALA A 49 -5.31 24.85 3.39
N ASP A 50 -4.68 25.61 4.28
CA ASP A 50 -4.79 27.08 4.33
C ASP A 50 -4.35 27.77 3.02
N LEU A 51 -3.45 27.14 2.27
CA LEU A 51 -2.97 27.59 0.96
C LEU A 51 -3.38 26.61 -0.13
N ALA A 52 -4.60 26.77 -0.64
CA ALA A 52 -5.10 25.95 -1.74
C ALA A 52 -4.85 26.62 -3.12
N SER A 53 -4.39 25.83 -4.09
CA SER A 53 -4.25 26.28 -5.48
C SER A 53 -5.58 26.25 -6.25
N MET A 54 -6.50 25.40 -5.81
CA MET A 54 -7.87 25.32 -6.28
C MET A 54 -8.77 26.21 -5.42
N ASP A 55 -9.89 26.70 -5.96
CA ASP A 55 -10.93 27.37 -5.15
C ASP A 55 -12.03 26.38 -4.70
N GLU A 56 -12.83 26.76 -3.69
CA GLU A 56 -13.91 25.89 -3.18
C GLU A 56 -14.93 25.49 -4.25
N LYS A 57 -15.21 26.36 -5.22
CA LYS A 57 -16.21 26.10 -6.27
C LYS A 57 -15.69 25.05 -7.24
N GLU A 58 -14.41 25.12 -7.58
CA GLU A 58 -13.71 24.11 -8.36
C GLU A 58 -13.62 22.79 -7.59
N ALA A 59 -13.28 22.81 -6.30
CA ALA A 59 -13.25 21.62 -5.45
C ALA A 59 -14.62 20.92 -5.40
N ARG A 60 -15.72 21.66 -5.22
CA ARG A 60 -17.08 21.09 -5.24
C ARG A 60 -17.44 20.47 -6.59
N ARG A 61 -16.95 21.00 -7.70
CA ARG A 61 -17.14 20.41 -9.04
C ARG A 61 -16.38 19.10 -9.23
N MET A 62 -15.46 18.76 -8.35
CA MET A 62 -14.75 17.48 -8.38
C MET A 62 -15.57 16.34 -7.78
N ILE A 63 -16.60 16.63 -6.98
CA ILE A 63 -17.51 15.62 -6.44
C ILE A 63 -18.17 14.84 -7.58
N GLY A 64 -18.18 13.52 -7.48
CA GLY A 64 -18.70 12.60 -8.49
C GLY A 64 -17.70 12.23 -9.59
N LYS A 65 -16.58 12.96 -9.75
CA LYS A 65 -15.51 12.58 -10.68
C LYS A 65 -14.74 11.37 -10.18
N ILE A 66 -14.00 10.74 -11.10
CA ILE A 66 -13.18 9.57 -10.82
C ILE A 66 -11.71 10.00 -10.76
N LEU A 67 -11.07 9.73 -9.63
CA LEU A 67 -9.62 9.62 -9.53
C LEU A 67 -9.22 8.23 -10.06
N GLN A 68 -8.39 8.22 -11.09
CA GLN A 68 -7.85 7.00 -11.69
C GLN A 68 -6.40 6.84 -11.27
N VAL A 69 -6.11 5.76 -10.56
CA VAL A 69 -4.74 5.40 -10.18
C VAL A 69 -4.37 4.13 -10.95
N ARG A 70 -3.27 4.20 -11.69
CA ARG A 70 -2.68 3.12 -12.49
C ARG A 70 -1.19 3.04 -12.16
N LEU A 71 -0.57 1.91 -12.51
CA LEU A 71 0.86 1.68 -12.26
C LEU A 71 1.79 2.76 -12.81
N ASN A 72 1.39 3.44 -13.88
CA ASN A 72 2.21 4.45 -14.57
C ASN A 72 1.60 5.84 -14.57
N THR A 73 0.36 6.01 -14.08
CA THR A 73 -0.36 7.27 -14.20
C THR A 73 -1.37 7.47 -13.06
N VAL A 74 -1.45 8.69 -12.56
CA VAL A 74 -2.55 9.17 -11.71
C VAL A 74 -3.27 10.29 -12.44
N ARG A 75 -4.58 10.16 -12.62
CA ARG A 75 -5.41 11.14 -13.33
C ARG A 75 -6.58 11.58 -12.48
N PHE A 76 -6.77 12.89 -12.38
CA PHE A 76 -7.93 13.48 -11.73
C PHE A 76 -8.40 14.73 -12.46
N GLY A 77 -9.65 14.70 -12.94
CA GLY A 77 -10.16 15.77 -13.79
C GLY A 77 -9.36 15.90 -15.09
N LYS A 78 -8.73 17.05 -15.29
CA LYS A 78 -7.87 17.35 -16.46
C LYS A 78 -6.40 17.05 -16.20
N ASP A 79 -6.02 16.90 -14.94
CA ASP A 79 -4.63 16.78 -14.52
C ASP A 79 -4.18 15.31 -14.59
N VAL A 80 -2.94 15.11 -15.02
CA VAL A 80 -2.30 13.79 -15.14
C VAL A 80 -0.91 13.90 -14.54
N CYS A 81 -0.56 12.90 -13.75
CA CYS A 81 0.72 12.68 -13.13
C CYS A 81 1.27 11.36 -13.66
N ASP A 82 2.44 11.41 -14.27
CA ASP A 82 3.11 10.25 -14.85
C ASP A 82 4.12 9.66 -13.85
N ASN A 83 4.35 8.35 -13.93
CA ASN A 83 5.31 7.59 -13.13
C ASN A 83 5.11 7.70 -11.60
N PRO A 84 3.89 7.50 -11.06
CA PRO A 84 3.68 7.52 -9.62
C PRO A 84 4.50 6.43 -8.92
N ILE A 85 5.00 6.76 -7.73
CA ILE A 85 5.51 5.75 -6.79
C ILE A 85 4.34 5.15 -5.99
N PHE A 86 4.60 4.08 -5.23
CA PHE A 86 3.58 3.41 -4.43
C PHE A 86 4.15 3.02 -3.05
N GLU A 87 4.69 4.00 -2.33
CA GLU A 87 5.28 3.76 -1.02
C GLU A 87 4.21 3.79 0.08
N SER A 88 4.02 2.66 0.78
CA SER A 88 3.07 2.54 1.89
C SER A 88 3.76 2.63 3.25
N LYS A 89 3.17 3.40 4.18
CA LYS A 89 3.60 3.51 5.57
C LYS A 89 2.42 3.69 6.50
N TRP A 90 2.54 3.18 7.73
CA TRP A 90 1.58 3.43 8.81
C TRP A 90 2.06 4.61 9.65
N VAL A 91 1.21 5.61 9.83
CA VAL A 91 1.58 6.85 10.54
C VAL A 91 0.54 7.23 11.60
N GLU A 92 0.97 8.09 12.52
CA GLU A 92 0.05 8.87 13.36
C GLU A 92 -0.42 10.08 12.53
N PRO A 93 -1.72 10.19 12.19
CA PRO A 93 -2.21 11.17 11.23
C PRO A 93 -2.05 12.62 11.67
N GLU A 94 -2.20 12.94 12.95
CA GLU A 94 -2.11 14.33 13.42
C GLU A 94 -0.69 14.87 13.28
N LEU A 95 0.33 14.08 13.65
CA LEU A 95 1.73 14.42 13.45
C LEU A 95 2.07 14.55 11.97
N TYR A 96 1.60 13.61 11.14
CA TYR A 96 1.86 13.62 9.70
C TYR A 96 1.27 14.84 9.00
N LEU A 97 -0.02 15.13 9.24
CA LEU A 97 -0.73 16.24 8.61
C LEU A 97 -0.20 17.61 9.05
N ARG A 98 0.22 17.76 10.32
CA ARG A 98 0.85 18.99 10.81
C ARG A 98 2.21 19.25 10.16
N GLN A 99 3.01 18.21 9.98
CA GLN A 99 4.35 18.33 9.40
C GLN A 99 4.30 18.62 7.89
N ASP A 100 3.45 17.90 7.16
CA ASP A 100 3.52 17.86 5.70
C ASP A 100 2.46 18.73 5.00
N ALA A 101 1.34 19.03 5.66
CA ALA A 101 0.20 19.68 5.00
C ALA A 101 -0.39 20.89 5.76
N ALA A 102 0.18 21.26 6.91
CA ALA A 102 -0.38 22.25 7.83
C ALA A 102 -1.89 22.01 8.11
N ALA A 103 -2.30 20.73 8.08
CA ALA A 103 -3.69 20.31 8.25
C ALA A 103 -3.87 19.59 9.59
N SER A 104 -5.13 19.40 10.01
CA SER A 104 -5.46 18.66 11.23
C SER A 104 -6.32 17.44 10.91
N ASN A 105 -6.08 16.35 11.64
CA ASN A 105 -6.91 15.16 11.57
C ASN A 105 -8.31 15.37 12.17
N ALA A 106 -8.53 16.46 12.92
CA ALA A 106 -9.79 16.72 13.62
C ALA A 106 -11.03 16.72 12.70
N ARG A 107 -10.86 17.17 11.44
CA ARG A 107 -11.91 17.18 10.42
C ARG A 107 -11.85 15.98 9.46
N LEU A 108 -10.67 15.39 9.28
CA LEU A 108 -10.47 14.24 8.39
C LEU A 108 -10.85 12.91 9.03
N HIS A 109 -10.96 12.83 10.35
CA HIS A 109 -11.39 11.63 11.08
C HIS A 109 -10.64 10.37 10.62
N LEU A 110 -9.34 10.49 10.32
CA LEU A 110 -8.51 9.34 9.96
C LEU A 110 -8.28 8.47 11.21
N PRO A 111 -8.25 7.13 11.06
CA PRO A 111 -7.92 6.23 12.16
C PRO A 111 -6.48 6.45 12.62
N THR A 112 -6.19 6.11 13.87
CA THR A 112 -4.81 6.13 14.39
C THR A 112 -4.41 4.69 14.78
N PRO A 113 -3.41 4.08 14.12
CA PRO A 113 -2.65 4.58 12.96
C PRO A 113 -3.47 4.53 11.64
N VAL A 114 -3.04 5.31 10.64
CA VAL A 114 -3.58 5.28 9.28
C VAL A 114 -2.53 4.79 8.29
N GLU A 115 -2.93 3.97 7.32
CA GLU A 115 -2.08 3.62 6.18
C GLU A 115 -2.08 4.79 5.18
N VAL A 116 -0.89 5.26 4.86
CA VAL A 116 -0.62 6.30 3.86
C VAL A 116 0.11 5.68 2.70
N VAL A 117 -0.37 5.97 1.48
CA VAL A 117 0.35 5.67 0.25
C VAL A 117 0.76 6.98 -0.42
N ASP A 118 2.06 7.17 -0.57
CA ASP A 118 2.65 8.26 -1.35
C ASP A 118 2.66 7.87 -2.83
N LEU A 119 2.06 8.73 -3.66
CA LEU A 119 2.00 8.59 -5.12
C LEU A 119 2.88 9.63 -5.83
N GLU A 120 3.83 10.25 -5.12
CA GLU A 120 4.73 11.33 -5.53
C GLU A 120 4.03 12.67 -5.79
N CYS A 121 2.97 12.66 -6.58
CA CYS A 121 2.17 13.85 -6.89
C CYS A 121 0.99 14.07 -5.94
N THR A 122 0.65 13.07 -5.14
CA THR A 122 -0.42 13.13 -4.16
C THR A 122 -0.19 12.09 -3.08
N VAL A 123 -0.83 12.29 -1.93
CA VAL A 123 -0.86 11.34 -0.83
C VAL A 123 -2.28 10.84 -0.61
N VAL A 124 -2.39 9.55 -0.29
CA VAL A 124 -3.65 8.86 -0.05
C VAL A 124 -3.65 8.25 1.35
N PHE A 125 -4.72 8.48 2.10
CA PHE A 125 -4.95 7.94 3.43
C PHE A 125 -6.09 6.93 3.39
N PHE A 126 -5.86 5.69 3.78
CA PHE A 126 -6.89 4.66 3.79
C PHE A 126 -7.65 4.66 5.11
N ARG A 127 -8.93 5.06 5.08
CA ARG A 127 -9.87 4.83 6.19
C ARG A 127 -10.28 3.35 6.25
N LYS A 128 -10.46 2.75 5.07
CA LYS A 128 -10.76 1.32 4.83
C LYS A 128 -10.23 0.95 3.45
N ARG A 129 -10.16 -0.35 3.11
CA ARG A 129 -9.70 -0.80 1.77
C ARG A 129 -10.49 -0.22 0.58
N ASP A 130 -11.75 0.15 0.80
CA ASP A 130 -12.67 0.69 -0.20
C ASP A 130 -12.97 2.19 0.00
N ARG A 131 -12.36 2.83 1.01
CA ARG A 131 -12.57 4.24 1.35
C ARG A 131 -11.27 4.93 1.69
N MET A 132 -10.98 6.00 0.98
CA MET A 132 -9.76 6.78 1.19
C MET A 132 -10.04 8.28 1.20
N VAL A 133 -9.12 9.01 1.80
CA VAL A 133 -8.97 10.45 1.65
C VAL A 133 -7.73 10.70 0.81
N PHE A 134 -7.77 11.59 -0.16
CA PHE A 134 -6.57 11.98 -0.91
C PHE A 134 -6.46 13.49 -1.02
N TYR A 135 -5.22 13.99 -1.13
CA TYR A 135 -4.93 15.41 -1.23
C TYR A 135 -4.75 15.85 -2.68
N TRP A 136 -5.48 16.87 -3.13
CA TRP A 136 -5.33 17.41 -4.48
C TRP A 136 -5.63 18.90 -4.54
N GLY A 137 -4.71 19.68 -5.12
CA GLY A 137 -4.91 21.11 -5.34
C GLY A 137 -5.22 21.92 -4.08
N GLY A 138 -4.71 21.51 -2.91
CA GLY A 138 -5.03 22.15 -1.63
C GLY A 138 -6.21 21.57 -0.86
N PHE A 139 -6.92 20.59 -1.41
CA PHE A 139 -8.11 20.01 -0.79
C PHE A 139 -7.93 18.53 -0.49
N PHE A 140 -8.53 18.09 0.60
CA PHE A 140 -8.71 16.68 0.92
C PHE A 140 -10.07 16.22 0.43
N PHE A 141 -10.11 15.12 -0.29
CA PHE A 141 -11.33 14.56 -0.87
C PHE A 141 -11.61 13.17 -0.33
N ASP A 142 -12.86 12.94 0.04
CA ASP A 142 -13.35 11.58 0.30
C ASP A 142 -13.61 10.87 -1.03
N ALA A 143 -13.13 9.63 -1.14
CA ALA A 143 -13.39 8.79 -2.29
C ALA A 143 -13.68 7.34 -1.91
N VAL A 144 -14.51 6.70 -2.73
CA VAL A 144 -14.89 5.30 -2.61
C VAL A 144 -14.48 4.51 -3.84
N ARG A 145 -13.99 3.29 -3.64
CA ARG A 145 -13.58 2.41 -4.75
C ARG A 145 -14.76 2.12 -5.68
N GLN A 146 -14.52 2.16 -6.98
CA GLN A 146 -15.45 1.75 -8.02
C GLN A 146 -15.05 0.37 -8.54
N GLY A 147 -15.96 -0.61 -8.40
CA GLY A 147 -15.76 -1.98 -8.89
C GLY A 147 -14.85 -2.84 -7.98
N LYS A 148 -15.13 -4.14 -7.97
CA LYS A 148 -14.25 -5.20 -7.47
C LYS A 148 -13.54 -5.83 -8.64
#